data_AF-A0A6C0B1H0-F1
#
_entry.id   AF-A0A6C0B1H0-F1
#
_cell.length_a   1.000
_cell.length_b   1.000
_cell.length_c   1.000
_cell.angle_alpha   90.00
_cell.angle_beta   90.00
_cell.angle_gamma   90.00
#
_symmetry.space_group_name_H-M   'P 1'
#
loop_
_entity.id
_entity.type
_entity.pdbx_description
1 polymer ?
#
loop_
_entity_poly.entity_id
_entity_poly.type
_entity_poly.pdbx_seq_one_letter_code
_entity_poly.pdbx_strand_id
1 'polypeptide(L)'
;MSTNETTEQINKLLSQSSDSLLCGPDCQKIRKTGLLRQNYLDAQANMETAPFQLQEAEKNYYTYEKGDAGYNAVHKKQLQEQATKVIEKTAATFDSEIDFATELATTYENISITYENMQELYEKYLEENKQFQKQFTTIRGDTITNDRKSFYESQGYDTLNNWYILWKWIYSCIVAVYIIGLFLSSSNYSLVSRIIILIFLIIYPFIIQPIYHVLYNIVKTLYSYLPKNAYTTS
;
A
#
# COMPACT_ATOMS: atom_id res chain seq x y z
N MET A 1 85.80 -28.48 -40.04
CA MET A 1 84.53 -28.26 -39.30
C MET A 1 84.90 -28.17 -37.83
N SER A 2 85.03 -26.96 -37.25
CA SER A 2 84.90 -26.66 -35.81
C SER A 2 85.48 -25.31 -35.37
N THR A 3 86.34 -24.62 -36.15
CA THR A 3 87.02 -23.39 -35.68
C THR A 3 86.18 -22.11 -35.83
N ASN A 4 85.30 -22.03 -36.83
CA ASN A 4 84.49 -20.81 -37.06
C ASN A 4 83.30 -20.70 -36.09
N GLU A 5 82.56 -21.79 -35.85
CA GLU A 5 81.46 -21.81 -34.85
C GLU A 5 81.96 -21.59 -33.42
N THR A 6 83.12 -22.15 -33.06
CA THR A 6 83.72 -21.91 -31.73
C THR A 6 84.19 -20.47 -31.58
N THR A 7 84.70 -19.84 -32.64
CA THR A 7 85.10 -18.43 -32.62
C THR A 7 83.88 -17.50 -32.48
N GLU A 8 82.78 -17.78 -33.17
CA GLU A 8 81.52 -17.03 -33.00
C GLU A 8 80.92 -17.20 -31.61
N GLN A 9 80.94 -18.40 -31.04
CA GLN A 9 80.47 -18.66 -29.68
C GLN A 9 81.35 -17.97 -28.63
N ILE A 10 82.67 -17.98 -28.79
CA ILE A 10 83.62 -17.27 -27.92
C ILE A 10 83.38 -15.76 -28.02
N ASN A 11 83.18 -15.20 -29.22
CA ASN A 11 82.87 -13.78 -29.42
C ASN A 11 81.50 -13.38 -28.83
N LYS A 12 80.52 -14.30 -28.86
CA LYS A 12 79.20 -14.09 -28.25
C LYS A 12 79.26 -14.15 -26.71
N LEU A 13 80.10 -15.03 -26.16
CA LEU A 13 80.36 -15.12 -24.71
C LEU A 13 81.20 -13.95 -24.19
N LEU A 14 82.21 -13.50 -24.95
CA LEU A 14 82.99 -12.30 -24.65
C LEU A 14 82.13 -11.05 -24.71
N SER A 15 81.25 -10.91 -25.71
CA SER A 15 80.33 -9.75 -25.79
C SER A 15 79.26 -9.77 -24.69
N GLN A 16 78.70 -10.93 -24.34
CA GLN A 16 77.78 -11.05 -23.19
C GLN A 16 78.44 -10.78 -21.83
N SER A 17 79.68 -11.22 -21.64
CA SER A 17 80.42 -11.02 -20.39
C SER A 17 80.93 -9.58 -20.27
N SER A 18 81.43 -8.99 -21.37
CA SER A 18 81.81 -7.59 -21.46
C SER A 18 80.61 -6.66 -21.22
N ASP A 19 79.45 -6.97 -21.80
CA ASP A 19 78.23 -6.19 -21.59
C ASP A 19 77.74 -6.26 -20.13
N SER A 20 77.82 -7.42 -19.47
CA SER A 20 77.44 -7.54 -18.04
C SER A 20 78.40 -6.84 -17.09
N LEU A 21 79.69 -6.71 -17.48
CA LEU A 21 80.71 -6.02 -16.70
C LEU A 21 80.68 -4.50 -16.89
N LEU A 22 80.26 -4.02 -18.06
CA LEU A 22 80.18 -2.58 -18.38
C LEU A 22 78.82 -1.95 -18.00
N CYS A 23 77.76 -2.75 -17.86
CA CYS A 23 76.38 -2.28 -17.67
C CYS A 23 75.80 -2.89 -16.38
N GLY A 24 75.68 -2.08 -15.32
CA GLY A 24 75.07 -2.48 -14.05
C GLY A 24 73.55 -2.79 -14.14
N PRO A 25 72.90 -3.20 -13.04
CA PRO A 25 71.51 -3.69 -13.03
C PRO A 25 70.49 -2.73 -13.67
N ASP A 26 70.63 -1.42 -13.44
CA ASP A 26 69.75 -0.41 -14.01
C ASP A 26 69.92 -0.26 -15.51
N CYS A 27 71.16 -0.33 -16.00
CA CYS A 27 71.46 -0.27 -17.42
C CYS A 27 70.92 -1.52 -18.15
N GLN A 28 71.02 -2.71 -17.54
CA GLN A 28 70.43 -3.95 -18.08
C GLN A 28 68.90 -3.87 -18.11
N LYS A 29 68.28 -3.30 -17.07
CA LYS A 29 66.84 -3.05 -17.00
C LYS A 29 66.38 -2.10 -18.11
N ILE A 30 67.05 -0.96 -18.30
CA ILE A 30 66.71 0.01 -19.36
C ILE A 30 66.82 -0.63 -20.74
N ARG A 31 67.88 -1.39 -21.02
CA ARG A 31 68.06 -2.08 -22.30
C ARG A 31 66.97 -3.13 -22.54
N LYS A 32 66.64 -3.93 -21.51
CA LYS A 32 65.57 -4.93 -21.59
C LYS A 32 64.20 -4.28 -21.79
N THR A 33 63.91 -3.20 -21.08
CA THR A 33 62.67 -2.42 -21.24
C THR A 33 62.60 -1.78 -22.63
N GLY A 34 63.71 -1.24 -23.16
CA GLY A 34 63.78 -0.70 -24.51
C GLY A 34 63.51 -1.77 -25.58
N LEU A 35 64.12 -2.95 -25.44
CA LEU A 35 63.87 -4.09 -26.33
C LEU A 35 62.39 -4.54 -26.29
N LEU A 36 61.82 -4.68 -25.09
CA LEU A 36 60.41 -5.06 -24.94
C LEU A 36 59.46 -4.02 -25.53
N ARG A 37 59.77 -2.73 -25.35
CA ARG A 37 59.00 -1.65 -25.95
C ARG A 37 59.08 -1.70 -27.48
N GLN A 38 60.27 -1.93 -28.04
CA GLN A 38 60.42 -2.06 -29.49
C GLN A 38 59.63 -3.26 -30.02
N ASN A 39 59.75 -4.43 -29.38
CA ASN A 39 58.98 -5.60 -29.76
C ASN A 39 57.46 -5.36 -29.70
N TYR A 40 56.98 -4.60 -28.71
CA TYR A 40 55.57 -4.21 -28.62
C TYR A 40 55.14 -3.30 -29.77
N LEU A 41 55.95 -2.28 -30.10
CA LEU A 41 55.69 -1.37 -31.22
C LEU A 41 55.73 -2.11 -32.56
N ASP A 42 56.68 -3.03 -32.74
CA ASP A 42 56.78 -3.86 -33.94
C ASP A 42 55.57 -4.81 -34.06
N ALA A 43 55.12 -5.39 -32.96
CA ALA A 43 53.90 -6.21 -32.94
C ALA A 43 52.65 -5.39 -33.26
N GLN A 44 52.56 -4.15 -32.76
CA GLN A 44 51.47 -3.23 -33.07
C GLN A 44 51.48 -2.83 -34.55
N ALA A 45 52.65 -2.48 -35.10
CA ALA A 45 52.80 -2.18 -36.51
C ALA A 45 52.44 -3.39 -37.39
N ASN A 46 52.90 -4.59 -37.02
CA ASN A 46 52.52 -5.82 -37.72
C ASN A 46 51.02 -6.08 -37.68
N MET A 47 50.33 -5.78 -36.58
CA MET A 47 48.88 -5.93 -36.48
C MET A 47 48.13 -5.00 -37.46
N GLU A 48 48.66 -3.79 -37.68
CA GLU A 48 48.11 -2.82 -38.64
C GLU A 48 48.46 -3.17 -40.10
N THR A 49 49.68 -3.67 -40.36
CA THR A 49 50.14 -3.96 -41.73
C THR A 49 49.77 -5.35 -42.23
N ALA A 50 49.59 -6.34 -41.35
CA ALA A 50 49.30 -7.72 -41.73
C ALA A 50 48.04 -7.88 -42.61
N PRO A 51 46.92 -7.16 -42.35
CA PRO A 51 45.74 -7.25 -43.22
C PRO A 51 46.01 -6.82 -44.67
N PHE A 52 46.81 -5.76 -44.86
CA PHE A 52 47.17 -5.28 -46.19
C PHE A 52 48.10 -6.26 -46.90
N GLN A 53 49.11 -6.78 -46.19
CA GLN A 53 50.01 -7.81 -46.72
C GLN A 53 49.24 -9.08 -47.12
N LEU A 54 48.23 -9.47 -46.33
CA LEU A 54 47.38 -10.61 -46.63
C LEU A 54 46.53 -10.35 -47.90
N GLN A 55 45.90 -9.18 -48.02
CA GLN A 55 45.14 -8.80 -49.22
C GLN A 55 46.00 -8.77 -50.47
N GLU A 56 47.22 -8.24 -50.38
CA GLU A 56 48.17 -8.21 -51.48
C GLU A 56 48.61 -9.62 -51.88
N ALA A 57 48.96 -10.46 -50.91
CA ALA A 57 49.31 -11.86 -51.15
C ALA A 57 48.16 -12.64 -51.79
N GLU A 58 46.93 -12.44 -51.31
CA GLU A 58 45.71 -13.03 -51.87
C GLU A 58 45.49 -12.61 -53.33
N LYS A 59 45.61 -11.31 -53.61
CA LYS A 59 45.49 -10.77 -54.97
C LYS A 59 46.53 -11.39 -55.90
N ASN A 60 47.79 -11.40 -55.48
CA ASN A 60 48.88 -11.96 -56.27
C ASN A 60 48.67 -13.46 -56.54
N TYR A 61 48.23 -14.21 -55.54
CA TYR A 61 47.92 -15.64 -55.66
C TYR A 61 46.83 -15.91 -56.71
N TYR A 62 45.66 -15.27 -56.58
CA TYR A 62 44.53 -15.53 -57.49
C TYR A 62 44.76 -14.98 -58.89
N THR A 63 45.47 -13.85 -59.00
CA THR A 63 45.85 -13.28 -60.30
C THR A 63 46.82 -14.21 -61.04
N TYR A 64 47.76 -14.83 -60.32
CA TYR A 64 48.67 -15.82 -60.89
C TYR A 64 47.94 -17.12 -61.31
N GLU A 65 47.05 -17.64 -60.46
CA GLU A 65 46.34 -18.91 -60.72
C GLU A 65 45.30 -18.78 -61.85
N LYS A 66 44.53 -17.68 -61.89
CA LYS A 66 43.30 -17.55 -62.70
C LYS A 66 43.19 -16.24 -63.48
N GLY A 67 44.22 -15.39 -63.44
CA GLY A 67 44.17 -14.04 -64.00
C GLY A 67 43.30 -13.08 -63.18
N ASP A 68 43.26 -11.82 -63.61
CA ASP A 68 42.51 -10.75 -62.93
C ASP A 68 41.01 -11.07 -62.80
N ALA A 69 40.44 -11.77 -63.79
CA ALA A 69 39.04 -12.18 -63.77
C ALA A 69 38.75 -13.15 -62.61
N GLY A 70 39.68 -14.06 -62.31
CA GLY A 70 39.55 -15.00 -61.19
C GLY A 70 39.62 -14.30 -59.84
N TYR A 71 40.55 -13.36 -59.66
CA TYR A 71 40.63 -12.54 -58.45
C TYR A 71 39.34 -11.71 -58.24
N ASN A 72 38.88 -11.02 -59.28
CA ASN A 72 37.65 -10.21 -59.21
C ASN A 72 36.41 -11.05 -58.84
N ALA A 73 36.32 -12.29 -59.31
CA ALA A 73 35.22 -13.18 -58.96
C ALA A 73 35.25 -13.59 -57.48
N VAL A 74 36.42 -13.97 -56.95
CA VAL A 74 36.59 -14.31 -55.52
C VAL A 74 36.29 -13.10 -54.65
N HIS A 75 36.87 -11.95 -54.98
CA HIS A 75 36.67 -10.71 -54.22
C HIS A 75 35.21 -10.25 -54.23
N LYS A 76 34.53 -10.33 -55.39
CA LYS A 76 33.09 -10.05 -55.49
C LYS A 76 32.27 -10.98 -54.60
N LYS A 77 32.60 -12.27 -54.54
CA LYS A 77 31.93 -13.24 -53.68
C LYS A 77 32.11 -12.90 -52.20
N GLN A 78 33.33 -12.57 -51.78
CA GLN A 78 33.62 -12.14 -50.41
C GLN A 78 32.84 -10.88 -50.02
N LEU A 79 32.83 -9.87 -50.89
CA LEU A 79 32.06 -8.63 -50.67
C LEU A 79 30.56 -8.93 -50.58
N GLN A 80 30.04 -9.84 -51.41
CA GLN A 80 28.65 -10.24 -51.35
C GLN A 80 28.32 -10.97 -50.03
N GLU A 81 29.18 -11.88 -49.57
CA GLU A 81 29.01 -12.56 -48.28
C GLU A 81 29.07 -11.57 -47.10
N GLN A 82 29.98 -10.60 -47.13
CA GLN A 82 30.06 -9.55 -46.12
C GLN A 82 28.81 -8.67 -46.14
N ALA A 83 28.35 -8.25 -47.32
CA ALA A 83 27.14 -7.47 -47.48
C ALA A 83 25.92 -8.21 -46.93
N THR A 84 25.76 -9.50 -47.24
CA THR A 84 24.67 -10.33 -46.70
C THR A 84 24.71 -10.39 -45.19
N LYS A 85 25.89 -10.62 -44.57
CA LYS A 85 26.02 -10.63 -43.10
C LYS A 85 25.66 -9.29 -42.47
N VAL A 86 26.04 -8.18 -43.11
CA VAL A 86 25.68 -6.83 -42.64
C VAL A 86 24.17 -6.61 -42.75
N ILE A 87 23.56 -7.02 -43.86
CA ILE A 87 22.10 -6.93 -44.07
C ILE A 87 21.36 -7.75 -43.01
N GLU A 88 21.75 -9.01 -42.80
CA GLU A 88 21.14 -9.89 -41.80
C GLU A 88 21.26 -9.31 -40.39
N LYS A 89 22.45 -8.83 -40.01
CA LYS A 89 22.67 -8.21 -38.70
C LYS A 89 21.87 -6.92 -38.55
N THR A 90 21.78 -6.11 -39.60
CA THR A 90 21.05 -4.84 -39.58
C THR A 90 19.56 -5.10 -39.48
N ALA A 91 19.02 -6.05 -40.24
CA ALA A 91 17.63 -6.46 -40.16
C ALA A 91 17.28 -6.99 -38.76
N ALA A 92 18.08 -7.90 -38.22
CA ALA A 92 17.86 -8.42 -36.86
C ALA A 92 17.92 -7.33 -35.78
N THR A 93 18.84 -6.37 -35.92
CA THR A 93 18.92 -5.23 -35.00
C THR A 93 17.69 -4.33 -35.14
N PHE A 94 17.28 -4.05 -36.37
CA PHE A 94 16.12 -3.22 -36.67
C PHE A 94 14.82 -3.84 -36.14
N ASP A 95 14.62 -5.14 -36.34
CA ASP A 95 13.47 -5.88 -35.80
C ASP A 95 13.44 -5.80 -34.27
N SER A 96 14.59 -6.01 -33.61
CA SER A 96 14.71 -5.87 -32.15
C SER A 96 14.38 -4.47 -31.65
N GLU A 97 14.78 -3.42 -32.37
CA GLU A 97 14.49 -2.03 -32.02
C GLU A 97 12.99 -1.70 -32.23
N ILE A 98 12.36 -2.26 -33.27
CA ILE A 98 10.91 -2.15 -33.47
C ILE A 98 10.15 -2.83 -32.32
N ASP A 99 10.56 -4.03 -31.93
CA ASP A 99 9.94 -4.76 -30.84
C ASP A 99 10.05 -3.96 -29.53
N PHE A 100 11.25 -3.44 -29.25
CA PHE A 100 11.48 -2.59 -28.09
C PHE A 100 10.62 -1.31 -28.11
N ALA A 101 10.54 -0.62 -29.25
CA ALA A 101 9.70 0.57 -29.40
C ALA A 101 8.21 0.25 -29.19
N THR A 102 7.76 -0.91 -29.66
CA THR A 102 6.37 -1.37 -29.52
C THR A 102 6.06 -1.72 -28.07
N GLU A 103 6.97 -2.41 -27.38
CA GLU A 103 6.87 -2.70 -25.95
C GLU A 103 6.82 -1.40 -25.12
N LEU A 104 7.67 -0.44 -25.47
CA LEU A 104 7.70 0.86 -24.81
C LEU A 104 6.38 1.62 -25.01
N ALA A 105 5.85 1.67 -26.24
CA ALA A 105 4.57 2.30 -26.54
C ALA A 105 3.41 1.66 -25.75
N THR A 106 3.36 0.33 -25.73
CA THR A 106 2.37 -0.45 -24.96
C THR A 106 2.48 -0.17 -23.46
N THR A 107 3.71 -0.08 -22.94
CA THR A 107 3.96 0.24 -21.54
C THR A 107 3.46 1.64 -21.19
N TYR A 108 3.70 2.63 -22.04
CA TYR A 108 3.19 3.99 -21.84
C TYR A 108 1.65 4.04 -21.84
N GLU A 109 1.00 3.33 -22.76
CA GLU A 109 -0.46 3.23 -22.80
C GLU A 109 -1.02 2.63 -21.50
N ASN A 110 -0.44 1.53 -21.04
CA ASN A 110 -0.83 0.88 -19.78
C ASN A 110 -0.64 1.78 -18.56
N ILE A 111 0.46 2.55 -18.51
CA ILE A 111 0.71 3.53 -17.45
C ILE A 111 -0.36 4.63 -17.48
N SER A 112 -0.72 5.12 -18.66
CA SER A 112 -1.77 6.14 -18.81
C SER A 112 -3.12 5.63 -18.28
N ILE A 113 -3.52 4.43 -18.68
CA ILE A 113 -4.76 3.79 -18.20
C ILE A 113 -4.72 3.58 -16.68
N THR A 114 -3.58 3.13 -16.15
CA THR A 114 -3.40 2.94 -14.71
C THR A 114 -3.53 4.25 -13.94
N TYR A 115 -2.99 5.33 -14.49
CA TYR A 115 -3.10 6.67 -13.90
C TYR A 115 -4.55 7.15 -13.86
N GLU A 116 -5.31 6.97 -14.94
CA GLU A 116 -6.74 7.30 -15.00
C GLU A 116 -7.54 6.51 -13.95
N ASN A 117 -7.32 5.19 -13.86
CA ASN A 117 -7.96 4.34 -12.86
C ASN A 117 -7.60 4.76 -11.43
N MET A 118 -6.36 5.20 -11.20
CA MET A 118 -5.91 5.67 -9.89
C MET A 118 -6.60 6.99 -9.51
N GLN A 119 -6.83 7.87 -10.48
CA GLN A 119 -7.58 9.11 -10.27
C GLN A 119 -9.04 8.81 -9.93
N GLU A 120 -9.71 7.92 -10.67
CA GLU A 120 -11.09 7.51 -10.38
C GLU A 120 -11.20 6.91 -8.96
N LEU A 121 -10.26 6.03 -8.59
CA LEU A 121 -10.21 5.44 -7.26
C LEU A 121 -10.01 6.49 -6.16
N TYR A 122 -9.16 7.48 -6.40
CA TYR A 122 -8.95 8.59 -5.46
C TYR A 122 -10.22 9.43 -5.27
N GLU A 123 -10.90 9.77 -6.36
CA GLU A 123 -12.18 10.51 -6.32
C GLU A 123 -13.25 9.72 -5.56
N LYS A 124 -13.33 8.40 -5.76
CA LYS A 124 -14.22 7.52 -5.02
C LYS A 124 -13.93 7.55 -3.51
N TYR A 125 -12.66 7.47 -3.10
CA TYR A 125 -12.31 7.55 -1.68
C TYR A 125 -12.62 8.91 -1.06
N LEU A 126 -12.47 10.01 -1.81
CA LEU A 126 -12.89 11.33 -1.34
C LEU A 126 -14.41 11.37 -1.08
N GLU A 127 -15.20 10.78 -1.97
CA GLU A 127 -16.65 10.72 -1.82
C GLU A 127 -17.07 9.80 -0.65
N GLU A 128 -16.49 8.61 -0.54
CA GLU A 128 -16.74 7.70 0.59
C GLU A 128 -16.38 8.35 1.92
N ASN A 129 -15.27 9.10 2.01
CA ASN A 129 -14.90 9.84 3.21
C ASN A 129 -15.92 10.92 3.58
N LYS A 130 -16.44 11.67 2.59
CA LYS A 130 -17.52 12.65 2.83
C LYS A 130 -18.79 11.95 3.33
N GLN A 131 -19.13 10.79 2.76
CA GLN A 131 -20.29 10.01 3.19
C GLN A 131 -20.11 9.48 4.61
N PHE A 132 -18.93 8.97 4.97
CA PHE A 132 -18.63 8.53 6.34
C PHE A 132 -18.69 9.68 7.33
N GLN A 133 -18.16 10.87 6.99
CA GLN A 133 -18.29 12.05 7.85
C GLN A 133 -19.76 12.41 8.06
N LYS A 134 -20.58 12.39 7.01
CA LYS A 134 -22.02 12.63 7.12
C LYS A 134 -22.71 11.60 8.01
N GLN A 135 -22.45 10.31 7.80
CA GLN A 135 -22.98 9.24 8.66
C GLN A 135 -22.57 9.43 10.12
N PHE A 136 -21.30 9.76 10.39
CA PHE A 136 -20.82 10.02 11.74
C PHE A 136 -21.54 11.21 12.39
N THR A 137 -21.76 12.30 11.65
CA THR A 137 -22.51 13.45 12.16
C THR A 137 -23.97 13.10 12.46
N THR A 138 -24.62 12.29 11.61
CA THR A 138 -25.99 11.81 11.84
C THR A 138 -26.07 10.93 13.08
N ILE A 139 -25.21 9.90 13.17
CA ILE A 139 -25.17 8.98 14.32
C ILE A 139 -24.92 9.77 15.62
N ARG A 140 -23.98 10.71 15.61
CA ARG A 140 -23.71 11.58 16.77
C ARG A 140 -24.93 12.45 17.13
N GLY A 141 -25.64 12.96 16.14
CA GLY A 141 -26.89 13.72 16.36
C GLY A 141 -27.97 12.84 16.99
N ASP A 142 -28.14 11.62 16.48
CA ASP A 142 -29.14 10.66 16.96
C ASP A 142 -28.81 10.17 18.37
N THR A 143 -27.53 9.87 18.67
CA THR A 143 -27.13 9.45 20.02
C THR A 143 -27.33 10.57 21.03
N ILE A 144 -26.92 11.81 20.72
CA ILE A 144 -27.16 12.96 21.60
C ILE A 144 -28.66 13.17 21.84
N THR A 145 -29.49 13.00 20.81
CA THR A 145 -30.95 13.17 20.91
C THR A 145 -31.59 12.05 21.74
N ASN A 146 -31.16 10.81 21.52
CA ASN A 146 -31.63 9.65 22.29
C ASN A 146 -31.18 9.70 23.75
N ASP A 147 -29.94 10.07 24.02
CA ASP A 147 -29.41 10.25 25.39
C ASP A 147 -30.20 11.34 26.12
N ARG A 148 -30.52 12.45 25.43
CA ARG A 148 -31.39 13.50 25.98
C ARG A 148 -32.80 13.00 26.28
N LYS A 149 -33.40 12.22 25.37
CA LYS A 149 -34.74 11.65 25.59
C LYS A 149 -34.74 10.68 26.77
N SER A 150 -33.76 9.78 26.83
CA SER A 150 -33.60 8.83 27.93
C SER A 150 -33.40 9.55 29.28
N PHE A 151 -32.60 10.63 29.30
CA PHE A 151 -32.41 11.44 30.50
C PHE A 151 -33.73 12.05 31.02
N TYR A 152 -34.55 12.63 30.13
CA TYR A 152 -35.85 13.21 30.53
C TYR A 152 -36.86 12.14 30.96
N GLU A 153 -36.90 10.99 30.28
CA GLU A 153 -37.74 9.86 30.67
C GLU A 153 -37.35 9.30 32.04
N SER A 154 -36.04 9.15 32.30
CA SER A 154 -35.53 8.72 33.61
C SER A 154 -35.86 9.73 34.71
N GLN A 155 -35.64 11.04 34.47
CA GLN A 155 -35.95 12.07 35.46
C GLN A 155 -37.46 12.11 35.79
N GLY A 156 -38.32 11.92 34.80
CA GLY A 156 -39.76 11.80 35.02
C GLY A 156 -40.12 10.58 35.87
N TYR A 157 -39.52 9.42 35.56
CA TYR A 157 -39.73 8.19 36.32
C TYR A 157 -39.25 8.32 37.77
N ASP A 158 -38.04 8.85 37.98
CA ASP A 158 -37.45 9.05 39.31
C ASP A 158 -38.27 10.03 40.16
N THR A 159 -38.74 11.12 39.54
CA THR A 159 -39.60 12.10 40.20
C THR A 159 -40.94 11.46 40.61
N LEU A 160 -41.57 10.68 39.72
CA LEU A 160 -42.83 9.99 40.00
C LEU A 160 -42.66 8.95 41.12
N ASN A 161 -41.56 8.19 41.08
CA ASN A 161 -41.24 7.20 42.11
C ASN A 161 -41.00 7.86 43.48
N ASN A 162 -40.29 8.99 43.51
CA ASN A 162 -40.07 9.77 44.74
C ASN A 162 -41.40 10.28 45.32
N TRP A 163 -42.31 10.79 44.48
CA TRP A 163 -43.65 11.17 44.92
C TRP A 163 -44.44 10.00 45.48
N TYR A 164 -44.40 8.85 44.82
CA TYR A 164 -45.07 7.64 45.29
C TYR A 164 -44.56 7.19 46.68
N ILE A 165 -43.24 7.21 46.87
CA ILE A 165 -42.61 6.90 48.18
C ILE A 165 -43.06 7.90 49.25
N LEU A 166 -43.08 9.20 48.95
CA LEU A 166 -43.53 10.25 49.87
C LEU A 166 -44.99 10.07 50.29
N TRP A 167 -45.90 9.82 49.34
CA TRP A 167 -47.32 9.58 49.63
C TRP A 167 -47.55 8.32 50.46
N LYS A 168 -46.76 7.26 50.22
CA LYS A 168 -46.80 6.04 51.02
C LYS A 168 -46.44 6.30 52.49
N TRP A 169 -45.42 7.13 52.75
CA TRP A 169 -45.06 7.54 54.11
C TRP A 169 -46.14 8.37 54.78
N ILE A 170 -46.69 9.38 54.09
CA ILE A 170 -47.80 10.21 54.61
C ILE A 170 -48.99 9.33 55.01
N TYR A 171 -49.40 8.42 54.13
CA TYR A 171 -50.50 7.49 54.41
C TYR A 171 -50.20 6.60 55.63
N SER A 172 -48.99 6.03 55.73
CA SER A 172 -48.58 5.24 56.90
C SER A 172 -48.62 6.04 58.20
N CYS A 173 -48.23 7.33 58.17
CA CYS A 173 -48.33 8.21 59.31
C CYS A 173 -49.79 8.45 59.73
N ILE A 174 -50.70 8.68 58.77
CA ILE A 174 -52.14 8.85 59.04
C ILE A 174 -52.72 7.59 59.70
N VAL A 175 -52.38 6.40 59.19
CA VAL A 175 -52.82 5.12 59.77
C VAL A 175 -52.33 4.99 61.22
N ALA A 176 -51.05 5.30 61.47
CA ALA A 176 -50.47 5.23 62.80
C ALA A 176 -51.13 6.21 63.77
N VAL A 177 -51.38 7.45 63.36
CA VAL A 177 -52.10 8.45 64.16
C VAL A 177 -53.52 7.99 64.46
N TYR A 178 -54.20 7.38 63.48
CA TYR A 178 -55.54 6.82 63.68
C TYR A 178 -55.52 5.68 64.72
N ILE A 179 -54.57 4.75 64.63
CA ILE A 179 -54.40 3.66 65.60
C ILE A 179 -54.16 4.22 67.00
N ILE A 180 -53.26 5.20 67.15
CA ILE A 180 -53.00 5.85 68.44
C ILE A 180 -54.27 6.55 68.96
N GLY A 181 -54.98 7.27 68.10
CA GLY A 181 -56.25 7.93 68.42
C GLY A 181 -57.35 6.97 68.89
N LEU A 182 -57.36 5.72 68.40
CA LEU A 182 -58.29 4.69 68.88
C LEU A 182 -58.09 4.36 70.36
N PHE A 183 -56.86 4.41 70.85
CA PHE A 183 -56.52 4.11 72.25
C PHE A 183 -56.65 5.33 73.17
N LEU A 184 -56.36 6.53 72.69
CA LEU A 184 -56.36 7.75 73.51
C LEU A 184 -57.71 8.48 73.57
N SER A 185 -58.61 8.29 72.60
CA SER A 185 -59.87 9.05 72.54
C SER A 185 -61.05 8.31 73.19
N SER A 186 -61.69 8.93 74.18
CA SER A 186 -63.02 8.56 74.68
C SER A 186 -64.11 9.00 73.69
N SER A 187 -64.23 8.30 72.55
CA SER A 187 -65.21 8.65 71.52
C SER A 187 -66.58 7.98 71.73
N ASN A 188 -67.64 8.61 71.20
CA ASN A 188 -69.02 8.10 71.27
C ASN A 188 -69.31 6.98 70.25
N TYR A 189 -68.33 6.59 69.43
CA TYR A 189 -68.51 5.53 68.44
C TYR A 189 -68.36 4.15 69.06
N SER A 190 -69.25 3.23 68.65
CA SER A 190 -69.16 1.82 69.03
C SER A 190 -67.83 1.20 68.60
N LEU A 191 -67.29 0.29 69.43
CA LEU A 191 -66.01 -0.38 69.20
C LEU A 191 -65.99 -1.11 67.85
N VAL A 192 -67.13 -1.66 67.45
CA VAL A 192 -67.33 -2.35 66.15
C VAL A 192 -67.12 -1.39 64.97
N SER A 193 -67.73 -0.18 65.01
CA SER A 193 -67.57 0.81 63.94
C SER A 193 -66.11 1.25 63.77
N ARG A 194 -65.35 1.36 64.87
CA ARG A 194 -63.92 1.73 64.83
C ARG A 194 -63.03 0.68 64.17
N ILE A 195 -63.28 -0.59 64.49
CA ILE A 195 -62.57 -1.73 63.90
C ILE A 195 -62.88 -1.84 62.40
N ILE A 196 -64.15 -1.65 62.01
CA ILE A 196 -64.55 -1.68 60.59
C ILE A 196 -63.80 -0.59 59.80
N ILE A 197 -63.74 0.65 60.30
CA ILE A 197 -63.01 1.73 59.64
C ILE A 197 -61.51 1.41 59.53
N LEU A 198 -60.89 0.83 60.56
CA LEU A 198 -59.49 0.40 60.52
C LEU A 198 -59.24 -0.65 59.43
N ILE A 199 -60.12 -1.66 59.35
CA ILE A 199 -60.05 -2.72 58.33
C ILE A 199 -60.16 -2.12 56.93
N PHE A 200 -61.13 -1.22 56.71
CA PHE A 200 -61.25 -0.52 55.43
C PHE A 200 -60.01 0.31 55.10
N LEU A 201 -59.43 0.98 56.09
CA LEU A 201 -58.25 1.81 55.89
C LEU A 201 -57.04 0.96 55.50
N ILE A 202 -56.83 -0.21 56.12
CA ILE A 202 -55.75 -1.16 55.78
C ILE A 202 -55.97 -1.80 54.39
N ILE A 203 -57.21 -2.09 54.02
CA ILE A 203 -57.55 -2.71 52.74
C ILE A 203 -57.51 -1.69 51.59
N TYR A 204 -57.71 -0.40 51.87
CA TYR A 204 -57.71 0.69 50.90
C TYR A 204 -56.59 0.67 49.85
N PRO A 205 -55.28 0.54 50.20
CA PRO A 205 -54.19 0.51 49.22
C PRO A 205 -54.28 -0.65 48.23
N PHE A 206 -54.94 -1.75 48.60
CA PHE A 206 -55.13 -2.91 47.72
C PHE A 206 -56.31 -2.72 46.77
N ILE A 207 -57.34 -1.98 47.17
CA ILE A 207 -58.52 -1.69 46.34
C ILE A 207 -58.24 -0.55 45.35
N ILE A 208 -57.43 0.45 45.73
CA ILE A 208 -57.20 1.63 44.88
C ILE A 208 -56.38 1.32 43.63
N GLN A 209 -55.47 0.34 43.66
CA GLN A 209 -54.63 -0.03 42.51
C GLN A 209 -55.43 -0.52 41.29
N PRO A 210 -56.36 -1.51 41.39
CA PRO A 210 -57.15 -1.93 40.25
C PRO A 210 -58.09 -0.82 39.74
N ILE A 211 -58.63 0.00 40.65
CA ILE A 211 -59.47 1.15 40.27
C ILE A 211 -58.67 2.15 39.43
N TYR A 212 -57.44 2.47 39.84
CA TYR A 212 -56.55 3.34 39.09
C TYR A 212 -56.27 2.79 37.68
N HIS A 213 -55.96 1.50 37.54
CA HIS A 213 -55.73 0.89 36.23
C HIS A 213 -56.95 0.97 35.30
N VAL A 214 -58.15 0.72 35.82
CA VAL A 214 -59.39 0.85 35.04
C VAL A 214 -59.61 2.29 34.61
N LEU A 215 -59.45 3.25 35.52
CA LEU A 215 -59.65 4.67 35.25
C LEU A 215 -58.62 5.20 34.24
N TYR A 216 -57.35 4.80 34.38
CA TYR A 216 -56.29 5.14 33.43
C TYR A 216 -56.58 4.60 32.03
N ASN A 217 -57.05 3.35 31.92
CA ASN A 217 -57.43 2.77 30.63
C ASN A 217 -58.63 3.48 29.99
N ILE A 218 -59.61 3.90 30.78
CA ILE A 218 -60.76 4.69 30.31
C ILE A 218 -60.28 6.05 29.78
N VAL A 219 -59.45 6.76 30.56
CA VAL A 219 -58.89 8.07 30.15
C VAL A 219 -58.03 7.92 28.90
N LYS A 220 -57.15 6.91 28.83
CA LYS A 220 -56.32 6.63 27.65
C LYS A 220 -57.18 6.37 26.41
N THR A 221 -58.25 5.59 26.57
CA THR A 221 -59.20 5.30 25.50
C THR A 221 -59.90 6.59 25.04
N LEU A 222 -60.41 7.41 25.96
CA LEU A 222 -60.97 8.74 25.66
C LEU A 222 -59.96 9.67 24.97
N TYR A 223 -58.71 9.71 25.43
CA TYR A 223 -57.65 10.54 24.85
C TYR A 223 -57.28 10.09 23.43
N SER A 224 -57.40 8.79 23.15
CA SER A 224 -57.19 8.26 21.79
C SER A 224 -58.28 8.66 20.79
N TYR A 225 -59.45 9.10 21.27
CA TYR A 225 -60.54 9.64 20.43
C TYR A 225 -60.43 11.16 20.20
N LEU A 226 -59.56 11.87 20.92
CA LEU A 226 -59.30 13.29 20.65
C LEU A 226 -58.36 13.40 19.42
N PRO A 227 -58.65 14.30 18.46
CA PRO A 227 -57.80 14.48 17.28
C PRO A 227 -56.40 14.91 17.74
N LYS A 228 -55.38 14.18 17.28
CA LYS A 228 -53.98 14.49 17.59
C LYS A 228 -53.62 15.84 16.97
N ASN A 229 -53.37 16.85 17.79
CA ASN A 229 -52.89 18.15 17.32
C ASN A 229 -51.50 17.99 16.68
N ALA A 230 -51.31 18.63 15.53
CA ALA A 230 -50.12 18.52 14.66
C ALA A 230 -48.77 18.93 15.29
N TYR A 231 -48.76 19.40 16.54
CA TYR A 231 -47.55 19.83 17.27
C TYR A 231 -46.95 18.76 18.19
N THR A 232 -47.54 17.56 18.30
CA THR A 232 -47.03 16.46 19.15
C THR A 232 -46.56 15.23 18.36
N THR A 233 -46.30 15.37 17.07
CA THR A 233 -45.61 14.35 16.26
C THR A 233 -44.27 14.89 15.80
N SER A 234 -43.27 14.74 16.66
CA SER A 234 -41.85 14.59 16.30
C SER A 234 -41.21 13.62 17.27
#